data_AF-A0A3R6Z668-F1
#
_entry.id   AF-A0A3R6Z668-F1
#
_cell.length_a   1.000
_cell.length_b   1.000
_cell.length_c   1.000
_cell.angle_alpha   90.00
_cell.angle_beta   90.00
_cell.angle_gamma   90.00
#
_symmetry.space_group_name_H-M   'P 1'
#
loop_
_entity.id
_entity.type
_entity.pdbx_description
1 polymer ?
#
loop_
_entity_poly.entity_id
_entity_poly.type
_entity_poly.pdbx_seq_one_letter_code
_entity_poly.pdbx_strand_id
1 'polypeptide(L)'
;MQPFGLVLAFVAVLAHDATAQAACSTTGRSVTVSGFVMDNFCIQRGTLLDNPDVKTLEGPDAHSIHCLVDIKRCVDSKYTILAPPGNGSDLYSVKYQLDETATATAKSYAEAARELGGKKGFSVTVTGVDDGTPVLKCVEVSKDV
;
A
#
# COMPACT_ATOMS: atom_id res chain seq x y z
N MET A 1 21.02 25.68 -56.79
CA MET A 1 19.73 24.98 -56.70
C MET A 1 19.96 23.75 -55.82
N GLN A 2 19.41 23.74 -54.61
CA GLN A 2 19.57 22.66 -53.63
C GLN A 2 18.94 21.36 -54.13
N PRO A 3 19.36 20.21 -53.56
CA PRO A 3 18.32 19.42 -52.90
C PRO A 3 18.70 18.99 -51.47
N PHE A 4 17.74 19.25 -50.59
CA PHE A 4 17.32 18.49 -49.43
C PHE A 4 18.07 17.19 -49.11
N GLY A 5 18.66 17.15 -47.91
CA GLY A 5 19.18 15.94 -47.27
C GLY A 5 18.64 15.84 -45.84
N LEU A 6 17.50 15.15 -45.75
CA LEU A 6 16.77 14.57 -44.63
C LEU A 6 17.47 14.47 -43.25
N VAL A 7 16.71 14.88 -42.24
CA VAL A 7 16.88 14.70 -40.79
C VAL A 7 17.00 13.21 -40.40
N LEU A 8 17.92 12.88 -39.49
CA LEU A 8 17.88 11.65 -38.70
C LEU A 8 18.09 12.02 -37.22
N ALA A 9 16.99 12.30 -36.53
CA ALA A 9 16.95 12.35 -35.08
C ALA A 9 16.96 10.90 -34.56
N PHE A 10 18.07 10.49 -33.96
CA PHE A 10 18.12 9.25 -33.18
C PHE A 10 17.35 9.48 -31.87
N VAL A 11 16.08 9.08 -31.85
CA VAL A 11 15.32 8.90 -30.61
C VAL A 11 15.82 7.61 -29.98
N ALA A 12 16.73 7.69 -29.02
CA ALA A 12 17.05 6.57 -28.16
C ALA A 12 15.85 6.35 -27.23
N VAL A 13 14.98 5.41 -27.60
CA VAL A 13 13.98 4.84 -26.69
C VAL A 13 14.76 4.04 -25.66
N LEU A 14 14.99 4.62 -24.48
CA LEU A 14 15.38 3.84 -23.31
C LEU A 14 14.15 3.01 -22.93
N ALA A 15 14.20 1.72 -23.29
CA ALA A 15 13.29 0.73 -22.76
C ALA A 15 13.36 0.81 -21.23
N HIS A 16 12.23 1.07 -20.57
CA HIS A 16 12.13 0.85 -19.14
C HIS A 16 12.30 -0.65 -18.93
N ASP A 17 13.38 -1.03 -18.28
CA ASP A 17 13.62 -2.40 -17.85
C ASP A 17 12.45 -2.84 -16.96
N ALA A 18 11.61 -3.72 -17.49
CA ALA A 18 10.72 -4.53 -16.66
C ALA A 18 11.63 -5.47 -15.86
N THR A 19 12.01 -5.04 -14.65
CA THR A 19 12.72 -5.89 -13.71
C THR A 19 11.86 -7.11 -13.45
N ALA A 20 12.34 -8.28 -13.88
CA ALA A 20 11.74 -9.56 -13.52
C ALA A 20 11.76 -9.67 -11.99
N GLN A 21 10.60 -9.53 -11.37
CA GLN A 21 10.42 -9.73 -9.94
C GLN A 21 10.97 -11.12 -9.57
N ALA A 22 11.76 -11.20 -8.50
CA ALA A 22 12.19 -12.48 -7.96
C ALA A 22 10.97 -13.41 -7.84
N ALA A 23 11.01 -14.56 -8.52
CA ALA A 23 9.87 -15.45 -8.62
C ALA A 23 9.59 -16.05 -7.24
N CYS A 24 8.71 -15.40 -6.50
CA CYS A 24 8.19 -15.90 -5.25
C CYS A 24 7.39 -17.17 -5.54
N SER A 25 7.92 -18.32 -5.11
CA SER A 25 7.33 -19.63 -5.37
C SER A 25 6.31 -19.95 -4.28
N THR A 26 5.11 -19.41 -4.41
CA THR A 26 3.96 -19.80 -3.58
C THR A 26 2.79 -20.21 -4.47
N THR A 27 1.95 -21.12 -3.98
CA THR A 27 0.75 -21.56 -4.69
C THR A 27 -0.44 -20.75 -4.20
N GLY A 28 -1.19 -20.16 -5.13
CA GLY A 28 -2.37 -19.38 -4.80
C GLY A 28 -2.84 -18.55 -5.99
N ARG A 29 -3.82 -17.68 -5.75
CA ARG A 29 -4.37 -16.77 -6.75
C ARG A 29 -3.62 -15.44 -6.71
N SER A 30 -3.16 -14.95 -7.85
CA SER A 30 -2.65 -13.58 -7.96
C SER A 30 -3.79 -12.57 -7.77
N VAL A 31 -3.58 -11.58 -6.90
CA VAL A 31 -4.57 -10.55 -6.53
C VAL A 31 -3.93 -9.18 -6.52
N THR A 32 -4.72 -8.17 -6.88
CA THR A 32 -4.37 -6.76 -6.71
C THR A 32 -5.47 -6.08 -5.90
N VAL A 33 -5.10 -5.35 -4.86
CA VAL A 33 -6.01 -4.69 -3.93
C VAL A 33 -5.53 -3.28 -3.63
N SER A 34 -6.41 -2.29 -3.75
CA SER A 34 -6.17 -0.92 -3.27
C SER A 34 -7.00 -0.66 -2.03
N GLY A 35 -6.40 -0.03 -1.02
CA GLY A 35 -7.08 0.20 0.25
C GLY A 35 -6.26 1.01 1.25
N PHE A 36 -6.91 1.39 2.35
CA PHE A 36 -6.24 2.06 3.46
C PHE A 36 -5.27 1.10 4.16
N VAL A 37 -4.12 1.64 4.53
CA VAL A 37 -3.16 0.97 5.40
C VAL A 37 -3.50 1.29 6.85
N MET A 38 -3.60 0.26 7.67
CA MET A 38 -3.90 0.39 9.08
C MET A 38 -2.99 -0.53 9.89
N ASP A 39 -2.49 -0.05 11.02
CA ASP A 39 -1.74 -0.88 11.94
C ASP A 39 -2.66 -1.77 12.79
N ASN A 40 -2.15 -2.94 13.18
CA ASN A 40 -2.93 -3.90 13.95
C ASN A 40 -3.27 -3.38 15.35
N PHE A 41 -2.46 -2.51 15.94
CA PHE A 41 -2.73 -1.96 17.27
C PHE A 41 -3.99 -1.08 17.26
N CYS A 42 -4.13 -0.17 16.30
CA CYS A 42 -5.34 0.64 16.13
C CYS A 42 -6.56 -0.24 15.85
N ILE A 43 -6.44 -1.28 15.01
CA ILE A 43 -7.54 -2.23 14.77
C ILE A 43 -7.96 -2.93 16.06
N GLN A 44 -7.02 -3.51 16.81
CA GLN A 44 -7.30 -4.24 18.06
C GLN A 44 -7.89 -3.34 19.14
N ARG A 45 -7.47 -2.07 19.17
CA ARG A 45 -8.04 -1.05 20.08
C ARG A 45 -9.48 -0.68 19.72
N GLY A 46 -9.87 -0.83 18.45
CA GLY A 46 -11.20 -0.47 17.92
C GLY A 46 -11.40 1.02 17.65
N THR A 47 -10.45 1.87 18.05
CA THR A 47 -10.45 3.32 17.81
C THR A 47 -9.04 3.80 17.45
N LEU A 48 -8.93 4.90 16.69
CA LEU A 48 -7.64 5.45 16.28
C LEU A 48 -6.88 6.00 17.48
N LEU A 49 -5.58 5.71 17.55
CA LEU A 49 -4.82 5.98 18.75
C LEU A 49 -4.76 7.46 19.13
N ASP A 50 -4.50 8.31 18.15
CA ASP A 50 -4.37 9.76 18.29
C ASP A 50 -5.70 10.51 18.09
N ASN A 51 -6.75 9.80 17.66
CA ASN A 51 -8.11 10.30 17.54
C ASN A 51 -9.12 9.27 18.09
N PRO A 52 -9.26 9.17 19.43
CA PRO A 52 -10.02 8.11 20.08
C PRO A 52 -11.53 8.15 19.82
N ASP A 53 -12.07 9.25 19.28
CA ASP A 53 -13.48 9.39 18.95
C ASP A 53 -13.85 8.69 17.63
N VAL A 54 -12.85 8.33 16.81
CA VAL A 54 -13.06 7.64 15.53
C VAL A 54 -12.78 6.14 15.67
N LYS A 55 -13.79 5.34 15.35
CA LYS A 55 -13.65 3.88 15.25
C LYS A 55 -12.89 3.50 13.99
N THR A 56 -11.96 2.57 14.11
CA THR A 56 -10.96 2.28 13.08
C THR A 56 -11.54 1.76 11.76
N LEU A 57 -12.51 0.84 11.84
CA LEU A 57 -13.14 0.26 10.66
C LEU A 57 -14.33 1.07 10.14
N GLU A 58 -14.73 2.15 10.83
CA GLU A 58 -15.73 3.11 10.35
C GLU A 58 -15.08 4.31 9.64
N GLY A 59 -13.96 4.82 10.17
CA GLY A 59 -13.26 6.00 9.63
C GLY A 59 -11.77 5.79 9.41
N PRO A 60 -11.35 4.84 8.54
CA PRO A 60 -9.94 4.60 8.28
C PRO A 60 -9.22 5.77 7.57
N ASP A 61 -9.97 6.65 6.90
CA ASP A 61 -9.47 7.90 6.29
C ASP A 61 -8.97 8.92 7.33
N ALA A 62 -9.43 8.79 8.58
CA ALA A 62 -8.94 9.61 9.69
C ALA A 62 -7.64 9.09 10.30
N HIS A 63 -7.17 7.90 9.93
CA HIS A 63 -5.93 7.33 10.45
C HIS A 63 -4.74 8.18 10.05
N SER A 64 -4.02 8.72 11.03
CA SER A 64 -2.90 9.61 10.76
C SER A 64 -1.68 8.84 10.23
N ILE A 65 -0.93 9.50 9.37
CA ILE A 65 0.38 8.99 8.95
C ILE A 65 1.34 8.93 10.14
N HIS A 66 1.18 9.82 11.13
CA HIS A 66 1.96 9.81 12.37
C HIS A 66 1.90 8.45 13.09
N CYS A 67 0.73 7.83 13.19
CA CYS A 67 0.60 6.47 13.76
C CYS A 67 1.32 5.42 12.90
N LEU A 68 1.32 5.57 11.58
CA LEU A 68 1.98 4.68 10.62
C LEU A 68 3.50 4.86 10.50
N VAL A 69 4.12 5.86 11.14
CA VAL A 69 5.56 6.08 10.94
C VAL A 69 6.32 6.39 12.23
N ASP A 70 5.71 7.08 13.20
CA ASP A 70 6.40 7.57 14.40
C ASP A 70 6.06 6.76 15.66
N ILE A 71 4.82 6.28 15.77
CA ILE A 71 4.36 5.61 16.99
C ILE A 71 4.84 4.17 17.01
N LYS A 72 5.89 3.91 17.79
CA LYS A 72 6.52 2.59 17.90
C LYS A 72 5.55 1.43 18.05
N ARG A 73 4.55 1.52 18.95
CA ARG A 73 3.57 0.43 19.15
C ARG A 73 2.69 0.16 17.93
N CYS A 74 2.37 1.18 17.14
CA CYS A 74 1.59 1.04 15.91
C CYS A 74 2.47 0.41 14.83
N VAL A 75 3.67 0.95 14.62
CA VAL A 75 4.65 0.40 13.66
C VAL A 75 5.03 -1.06 13.97
N ASP A 76 5.35 -1.37 15.23
CA ASP A 76 5.76 -2.71 15.66
C ASP A 76 4.62 -3.73 15.49
N SER A 77 3.35 -3.29 15.52
CA SER A 77 2.19 -4.16 15.35
C SER A 77 1.99 -4.63 13.90
N LYS A 78 2.77 -4.11 12.95
CA LYS A 78 2.69 -4.39 11.51
C LYS A 78 1.36 -3.97 10.88
N TYR A 79 1.32 -3.96 9.54
CA TYR A 79 0.22 -3.34 8.80
C TYR A 79 -0.70 -4.32 8.11
N THR A 80 -1.92 -3.89 7.91
CA THR A 80 -2.93 -4.55 7.10
C THR A 80 -3.36 -3.62 5.99
N ILE A 81 -3.85 -4.20 4.90
CA ILE A 81 -4.65 -3.47 3.91
C ILE A 81 -6.13 -3.78 4.15
N LEU A 82 -6.96 -2.74 4.16
CA LEU A 82 -8.39 -2.86 4.37
C LEU A 82 -9.13 -3.02 3.03
N ALA A 83 -10.17 -3.87 3.03
CA ALA A 83 -11.19 -3.88 2.00
C ALA A 83 -12.28 -2.86 2.34
N PRO A 84 -12.88 -2.21 1.32
CA PRO A 84 -14.04 -1.35 1.52
C PRO A 84 -15.22 -2.14 2.11
N PRO A 85 -16.22 -1.44 2.68
CA PRO A 85 -17.44 -2.08 3.15
C PRO A 85 -18.12 -2.91 2.06
N GLY A 86 -18.69 -4.04 2.46
CA GLY A 86 -19.33 -5.00 1.56
C GLY A 86 -20.33 -5.89 2.29
N ASN A 87 -21.14 -6.64 1.54
CA ASN A 87 -22.14 -7.57 2.08
C ASN A 87 -23.14 -6.93 3.07
N GLY A 88 -23.54 -5.67 2.83
CA GLY A 88 -24.50 -4.94 3.66
C GLY A 88 -23.93 -4.39 4.98
N SER A 89 -22.60 -4.43 5.15
CA SER A 89 -21.88 -3.74 6.23
C SER A 89 -21.49 -2.33 5.79
N ASP A 90 -21.50 -1.38 6.72
CA ASP A 90 -20.89 -0.05 6.57
C ASP A 90 -19.43 -0.01 7.03
N LEU A 91 -18.92 -1.12 7.56
CA LEU A 91 -17.55 -1.23 8.08
C LEU A 91 -16.57 -1.74 7.02
N TYR A 92 -15.39 -1.13 6.99
CA TYR A 92 -14.21 -1.71 6.37
C TYR A 92 -13.86 -3.03 7.06
N SER A 93 -13.14 -3.90 6.35
CA SER A 93 -12.63 -5.15 6.93
C SER A 93 -11.17 -5.35 6.60
N VAL A 94 -10.46 -6.11 7.45
CA VAL A 94 -9.09 -6.52 7.12
C VAL A 94 -9.13 -7.43 5.90
N LYS A 95 -8.47 -7.01 4.81
CA LYS A 95 -8.39 -7.82 3.59
C LYS A 95 -7.20 -8.77 3.63
N TYR A 96 -6.02 -8.24 3.92
CA TYR A 96 -4.81 -9.02 4.14
C TYR A 96 -3.92 -8.38 5.20
N GLN A 97 -3.27 -9.23 5.98
CA GLN A 97 -2.07 -8.87 6.74
C GLN A 97 -0.90 -8.73 5.77
N LEU A 98 -0.14 -7.66 5.92
CA LEU A 98 1.12 -7.46 5.22
C LEU A 98 2.25 -8.11 6.03
N ASP A 99 3.16 -8.80 5.35
CA ASP A 99 4.35 -9.36 5.97
C ASP A 99 5.36 -8.26 6.36
N GLU A 100 6.52 -8.67 6.87
CA GLU A 100 7.56 -7.74 7.32
C GLU A 100 8.07 -6.84 6.19
N THR A 101 8.33 -7.41 5.02
CA THR A 101 8.83 -6.69 3.85
C THR A 101 7.79 -5.70 3.34
N ALA A 102 6.56 -6.14 3.14
CA ALA A 102 5.46 -5.31 2.66
C ALA A 102 5.09 -4.20 3.66
N THR A 103 5.13 -4.50 4.96
CA THR A 103 4.95 -3.50 6.02
C THR A 103 6.05 -2.44 5.95
N ALA A 104 7.31 -2.84 5.80
CA ALA A 104 8.43 -1.90 5.69
C ALA A 104 8.28 -1.01 4.44
N THR A 105 7.93 -1.57 3.29
CA THR A 105 7.70 -0.81 2.05
C THR A 105 6.52 0.16 2.19
N ALA A 106 5.39 -0.29 2.74
CA ALA A 106 4.23 0.57 2.99
C ALA A 106 4.56 1.71 3.96
N LYS A 107 5.37 1.46 4.99
CA LYS A 107 5.89 2.50 5.90
C LYS A 107 6.74 3.52 5.16
N SER A 108 7.69 3.09 4.32
CA SER A 108 8.52 4.01 3.51
C SER A 108 7.68 4.91 2.60
N TYR A 109 6.60 4.38 2.03
CA TYR A 109 5.65 5.20 1.25
C TYR A 109 4.81 6.14 2.11
N ALA A 110 4.43 5.74 3.33
CA ALA A 110 3.76 6.62 4.27
C ALA A 110 4.68 7.78 4.69
N GLU A 111 5.97 7.51 4.92
CA GLU A 111 7.00 8.53 5.18
C GLU A 111 7.12 9.50 4.01
N ALA A 112 7.27 8.99 2.78
CA ALA A 112 7.33 9.83 1.58
C ALA A 112 6.06 10.68 1.40
N ALA A 113 4.88 10.11 1.64
CA ALA A 113 3.62 10.85 1.58
C ALA A 113 3.56 11.97 2.64
N ARG A 114 4.13 11.74 3.84
CA ARG A 114 4.24 12.78 4.88
C ARG A 114 5.13 13.93 4.44
N GLU A 115 6.28 13.64 3.83
CA GLU A 115 7.20 14.67 3.31
C GLU A 115 6.54 15.53 2.22
N LEU A 116 5.59 14.96 1.47
CA LEU A 116 4.76 15.67 0.50
C LEU A 116 3.56 16.41 1.12
N GLY A 117 3.42 16.42 2.45
CA GLY A 117 2.36 17.12 3.18
C GLY A 117 1.13 16.28 3.49
N GLY A 118 1.16 14.97 3.20
CA GLY A 118 0.13 14.01 3.62
C GLY A 118 0.02 13.94 5.14
N LYS A 119 -1.21 13.79 5.65
CA LYS A 119 -1.48 13.78 7.09
C LYS A 119 -2.22 12.55 7.59
N LYS A 120 -3.17 12.05 6.80
CA LYS A 120 -4.09 10.98 7.20
C LYS A 120 -4.61 10.22 5.98
N GLY A 121 -5.27 9.09 6.23
CA GLY A 121 -5.96 8.31 5.20
C GLY A 121 -4.99 7.73 4.18
N PHE A 122 -3.85 7.23 4.63
CA PHE A 122 -2.83 6.68 3.76
C PHE A 122 -3.31 5.37 3.13
N SER A 123 -3.23 5.31 1.80
CA SER A 123 -3.63 4.16 0.99
C SER A 123 -2.52 3.74 0.03
N VAL A 124 -2.49 2.47 -0.30
CA VAL A 124 -1.58 1.86 -1.27
C VAL A 124 -2.35 0.86 -2.13
N THR A 125 -1.73 0.46 -3.24
CA THR A 125 -2.14 -0.72 -4.00
C THR A 125 -1.13 -1.83 -3.71
N VAL A 126 -1.60 -3.04 -3.43
CA VAL A 126 -0.75 -4.21 -3.26
C VAL A 126 -1.10 -5.26 -4.31
N THR A 127 -0.08 -5.85 -4.91
CA THR A 127 -0.20 -7.06 -5.74
C THR A 127 0.52 -8.19 -5.05
N GLY A 128 -0.08 -9.38 -4.99
CA GLY A 128 0.54 -10.53 -4.35
C GLY A 128 -0.24 -11.81 -4.61
N VAL A 129 0.10 -12.87 -3.87
CA VAL A 129 -0.54 -14.17 -4.00
C VAL A 129 -1.36 -14.50 -2.75
N ASP A 130 -2.64 -14.75 -2.98
CA ASP A 130 -3.61 -15.24 -2.00
C ASP A 130 -3.58 -16.78 -2.00
N ASP A 131 -2.94 -17.35 -0.98
CA ASP A 131 -2.84 -18.79 -0.73
C ASP A 131 -3.97 -19.32 0.18
N GLY A 132 -5.00 -18.51 0.44
CA GLY A 132 -6.07 -18.82 1.38
C GLY A 132 -5.74 -18.51 2.84
N THR A 133 -4.53 -18.04 3.16
CA THR A 133 -4.18 -17.55 4.50
C THR A 133 -4.46 -16.05 4.64
N PRO A 134 -4.57 -15.53 5.88
CA PRO A 134 -4.79 -14.09 6.10
C PRO A 134 -3.61 -13.19 5.67
N VAL A 135 -2.42 -13.74 5.44
CA VAL A 135 -1.20 -12.99 5.10
C VAL A 135 -0.96 -13.07 3.60
N LEU A 136 -0.98 -11.93 2.92
CA LEU A 136 -0.70 -11.90 1.48
C LEU A 136 0.77 -12.26 1.24
N LYS A 137 1.03 -13.14 0.27
CA LYS A 137 2.38 -13.59 -0.07
C LYS A 137 2.93 -12.80 -1.25
N CYS A 138 4.25 -12.79 -1.41
CA CYS A 138 4.91 -12.26 -2.60
C CYS A 138 4.49 -10.81 -2.91
N VAL A 139 4.40 -9.98 -1.87
CA VAL A 139 3.70 -8.70 -1.97
C VAL A 139 4.59 -7.65 -2.59
N GLU A 140 4.09 -7.05 -3.66
CA GLU A 140 4.52 -5.77 -4.19
C GLU A 140 3.58 -4.70 -3.69
N VAL A 141 4.14 -3.65 -3.11
CA VAL A 141 3.39 -2.45 -2.73
C VAL A 141 3.69 -1.38 -3.77
N SER A 142 2.64 -0.75 -4.30
CA SER A 142 2.74 0.41 -5.17
C SER A 142 1.92 1.57 -4.61
N LYS A 143 2.32 2.79 -4.98
CA LYS A 143 1.61 4.02 -4.63
C LYS A 143 1.37 4.80 -5.91
N ASP A 144 0.11 5.12 -6.18
CA ASP A 144 -0.22 6.19 -7.13
C ASP A 144 0.19 7.50 -6.46
N VAL A 145 1.26 8.11 -6.96
CA VAL A 145 1.82 9.38 -6.47
C VAL A 145 0.98 10.54 -6.98
#